data_AF-A0A0G1CB15-F1
#
_entry.id   AF-A0A0G1CB15-F1
#
_cell.length_a   1.000
_cell.length_b   1.000
_cell.length_c   1.000
_cell.angle_alpha   90.00
_cell.angle_beta   90.00
_cell.angle_gamma   90.00
#
_symmetry.space_group_name_H-M   'P 1'
#
loop_
_entity.id
_entity.type
_entity.pdbx_description
1 polymer ?
#
loop_
_entity_poly.entity_id
_entity_poly.type
_entity_poly.pdbx_seq_one_letter_code
_entity_poly.pdbx_strand_id
1 'polypeptide(L)'
;MDRKNLIIFIIAIAAVAVGVYYFSYQKGYKTGFEAGKEAGIAASKTTAGQAVTNPLEAMPSVNPFEKAVNPFKELYKNPFK
;
A
#
# COMPACT_ATOMS: atom_id res chain seq x y z
N MET A 1 -59.69 -12.31 2.61
CA MET A 1 -58.71 -12.95 1.72
C MET A 1 -58.82 -14.46 1.89
N ASP A 2 -59.00 -15.21 0.82
CA ASP A 2 -59.01 -16.67 0.89
C ASP A 2 -57.67 -17.19 1.39
N ARG A 3 -57.67 -18.29 2.16
CA ARG A 3 -56.46 -18.88 2.74
C ARG A 3 -55.37 -19.14 1.69
N LYS A 4 -55.77 -19.51 0.47
CA LYS A 4 -54.86 -19.70 -0.68
C LYS A 4 -54.21 -18.39 -1.13
N ASN A 5 -54.97 -17.31 -1.20
CA ASN A 5 -54.47 -15.99 -1.60
C ASN A 5 -53.54 -15.39 -0.53
N LEU A 6 -53.82 -15.65 0.76
CA LEU A 6 -52.93 -15.28 1.86
C LEU A 6 -51.58 -16.00 1.77
N ILE A 7 -51.57 -17.31 1.51
CA ILE A 7 -50.35 -18.10 1.39
C ILE A 7 -49.51 -17.64 0.20
N ILE A 8 -50.12 -17.43 -0.96
CA ILE A 8 -49.43 -16.93 -2.16
C ILE A 8 -48.79 -15.56 -1.88
N PHE A 9 -49.52 -14.68 -1.19
CA PHE A 9 -49.01 -13.35 -0.84
C PHE A 9 -47.80 -13.40 0.09
N ILE A 10 -47.82 -14.28 1.10
CA ILE A 10 -46.69 -14.48 2.01
C ILE A 10 -45.46 -15.02 1.26
N ILE A 11 -45.65 -15.99 0.36
CA ILE A 11 -44.57 -16.55 -0.45
C ILE A 11 -43.97 -15.48 -1.38
N ALA A 12 -44.81 -14.63 -1.98
CA ALA A 12 -44.35 -13.53 -2.84
C ALA A 12 -43.49 -12.52 -2.06
N ILE A 13 -43.90 -12.14 -0.85
CA ILE A 13 -43.12 -11.24 0.01
C ILE A 13 -41.80 -11.90 0.42
N ALA A 14 -41.81 -13.18 0.79
CA ALA A 14 -40.59 -13.90 1.15
C ALA A 14 -39.60 -13.97 -0.03
N ALA A 15 -40.09 -14.22 -1.24
CA ALA A 15 -39.25 -14.25 -2.45
C ALA A 15 -38.62 -12.88 -2.74
N VAL A 16 -39.38 -11.79 -2.59
CA VAL A 16 -38.87 -10.42 -2.74
C VAL A 16 -37.82 -10.10 -1.67
N ALA A 17 -38.07 -10.45 -0.41
CA ALA A 17 -37.14 -10.22 0.69
C ALA A 17 -35.79 -10.92 0.47
N VAL A 18 -35.82 -12.18 0.03
CA VAL A 18 -34.60 -12.94 -0.32
C VAL A 18 -33.86 -12.30 -1.50
N GLY A 19 -34.59 -11.89 -2.54
CA GLY A 19 -34.00 -11.21 -3.70
C GLY A 19 -33.30 -9.90 -3.33
N VAL A 20 -33.95 -9.07 -2.51
CA VAL A 20 -33.38 -7.79 -2.03
C VAL A 20 -32.16 -8.04 -1.15
N TYR A 21 -32.22 -9.01 -0.24
CA TYR A 21 -31.08 -9.37 0.62
C TYR A 21 -29.86 -9.80 -0.21
N TYR A 22 -30.06 -10.70 -1.17
CA TYR A 22 -28.97 -11.21 -2.01
C TYR A 22 -28.33 -10.10 -2.87
N PHE A 23 -29.16 -9.21 -3.45
CA PHE A 23 -28.68 -8.11 -4.29
C PHE A 23 -27.93 -7.05 -3.47
N SER A 24 -28.43 -6.74 -2.27
CA SER A 24 -27.79 -5.79 -1.34
C SER A 24 -26.46 -6.31 -0.83
N TYR A 25 -26.38 -7.62 -0.53
CA TYR A 25 -25.17 -8.28 -0.08
C TYR A 25 -24.08 -8.27 -1.16
N GLN A 26 -24.41 -8.64 -2.40
CA GLN A 26 -23.44 -8.57 -3.51
C GLN A 26 -22.94 -7.15 -3.78
N LYS A 27 -23.82 -6.14 -3.70
CA LYS A 27 -23.44 -4.75 -3.91
C LYS A 27 -22.52 -4.26 -2.79
N GLY A 28 -22.86 -4.56 -1.53
CA GLY A 28 -22.04 -4.21 -0.36
C GLY A 28 -20.65 -4.85 -0.41
N TYR A 29 -20.53 -6.11 -0.84
CA TYR A 29 -19.24 -6.79 -0.99
C TYR A 29 -18.33 -6.12 -2.02
N LYS A 30 -18.87 -5.76 -3.19
CA LYS A 30 -18.10 -5.07 -4.23
C LYS A 30 -17.64 -3.69 -3.77
N THR A 31 -18.53 -2.94 -3.13
CA THR A 31 -18.20 -1.60 -2.62
C THR A 31 -17.20 -1.65 -1.48
N GLY A 32 -17.34 -2.60 -0.55
CA GLY A 32 -16.39 -2.78 0.56
C GLY A 32 -15.02 -3.27 0.10
N PHE A 33 -14.97 -4.13 -0.91
CA PHE A 33 -13.72 -4.59 -1.51
C PHE A 33 -12.95 -3.46 -2.22
N GLU A 34 -13.63 -2.66 -3.05
CA GLU A 34 -12.98 -1.51 -3.70
C GLU A 34 -12.55 -0.46 -2.67
N ALA A 35 -13.37 -0.16 -1.66
CA ALA A 35 -12.99 0.77 -0.58
C ALA A 35 -11.79 0.25 0.23
N GLY A 36 -11.73 -1.05 0.53
CA GLY A 36 -10.60 -1.67 1.21
C GLY A 36 -9.32 -1.67 0.36
N LYS A 37 -9.45 -1.87 -0.95
CA LYS A 37 -8.34 -1.80 -1.91
C LYS A 37 -7.79 -0.38 -2.02
N GLU A 38 -8.64 0.64 -2.12
CA GLU A 38 -8.21 2.05 -2.13
C GLU A 38 -7.52 2.44 -0.82
N ALA A 39 -8.08 2.03 0.32
CA ALA A 39 -7.47 2.27 1.64
C ALA A 39 -6.11 1.57 1.77
N GLY A 40 -5.99 0.33 1.28
CA GLY A 40 -4.72 -0.41 1.27
C GLY A 40 -3.65 0.25 0.40
N ILE A 41 -4.02 0.72 -0.81
CA ILE A 41 -3.09 1.44 -1.69
C ILE A 41 -2.65 2.77 -1.08
N ALA A 42 -3.56 3.51 -0.43
CA ALA A 42 -3.24 4.75 0.26
C ALA A 42 -2.28 4.51 1.44
N ALA A 43 -2.53 3.47 2.24
CA ALA A 43 -1.63 3.06 3.31
C ALA A 43 -0.23 2.69 2.78
N SER A 44 -0.16 1.88 1.71
CA SER A 44 1.11 1.50 1.09
C SER A 44 1.90 2.67 0.51
N LYS A 45 1.25 3.68 -0.08
CA LYS A 45 1.94 4.90 -0.55
C LYS A 45 2.57 5.69 0.59
N THR A 46 1.92 5.69 1.75
CA THR A 46 2.41 6.39 2.94
C THR A 46 3.64 5.67 3.52
N THR A 47 3.62 4.34 3.54
CA THR A 47 4.76 3.50 3.98
C THR A 47 5.91 3.48 2.98
N ALA A 48 5.64 3.51 1.68
CA ALA A 48 6.67 3.54 0.63
C ALA A 48 7.49 4.84 0.62
N GLY A 49 6.89 5.96 1.05
CA GLY A 49 7.61 7.23 1.28
C GLY A 49 8.57 7.20 2.47
N GLN A 50 8.48 6.18 3.34
CA GLN A 50 9.41 5.93 4.44
C GLN A 50 10.47 4.88 4.10
N ALA A 51 10.56 4.46 2.82
CA ALA A 51 11.66 3.63 2.36
C ALA A 51 12.98 4.37 2.66
N VAL A 52 13.71 3.80 3.61
CA VAL A 52 14.93 4.32 4.22
C VAL A 52 15.89 4.72 3.10
N THR A 53 16.22 6.01 3.03
CA THR A 53 17.34 6.52 2.23
C THR A 53 18.56 5.64 2.52
N ASN A 54 19.14 5.10 1.45
CA ASN A 54 20.24 4.13 1.44
C ASN A 54 21.12 4.19 2.71
N PRO A 55 21.13 3.14 3.57
CA PRO A 55 21.91 3.13 4.81
C PRO A 55 23.41 3.38 4.62
N LEU A 56 23.92 3.17 3.39
CA LEU A 56 25.31 3.47 3.03
C LEU A 56 25.60 4.97 2.95
N GLU A 57 24.61 5.82 2.67
CA GLU A 57 24.79 7.29 2.66
C GLU A 57 24.92 7.88 4.06
N ALA A 58 24.37 7.20 5.07
CA ALA A 58 24.48 7.60 6.47
C ALA A 58 25.72 7.01 7.17
N MET A 59 26.51 6.16 6.49
CA MET A 59 27.72 5.62 7.08
C MET A 59 28.80 6.70 7.16
N PRO A 60 29.39 6.96 8.35
CA PRO A 60 30.56 7.80 8.44
C PRO A 60 31.69 7.18 7.62
N SER A 61 32.46 8.00 6.91
CA SER A 61 33.66 7.52 6.26
C SER A 61 34.59 6.91 7.31
N VAL A 62 34.76 5.59 7.23
CA VAL A 62 35.63 4.81 8.12
C VAL A 62 37.07 4.83 7.65
N ASN A 63 37.40 5.54 6.56
CA ASN A 63 38.75 5.57 6.03
C ASN A 63 39.63 6.52 6.87
N PRO A 64 40.54 6.01 7.71
CA PRO A 64 41.39 6.85 8.55
C PRO A 64 42.43 7.64 7.73
N PHE A 65 42.59 7.32 6.44
CA PHE A 65 43.51 7.99 5.52
C PHE A 65 42.85 9.03 4.62
N GLU A 66 41.51 9.19 4.66
CA GLU A 66 40.82 10.20 3.85
C GLU A 66 41.16 11.64 4.27
N LYS A 67 41.46 11.85 5.55
CA LYS A 67 41.91 13.12 6.12
C LYS A 67 43.42 13.18 6.30
N ALA A 68 44.16 12.13 5.90
CA ALA A 68 45.61 12.13 6.01
C ALA A 68 46.20 13.08 4.97
N VAL A 69 46.84 14.15 5.45
CA VAL A 69 47.68 15.01 4.61
C VAL A 69 48.85 14.16 4.13
N ASN A 70 48.87 13.80 2.85
CA ASN A 70 49.97 13.03 2.26
C ASN A 70 51.27 13.87 2.32
N PRO A 71 52.25 13.50 3.17
CA PRO A 71 53.45 14.31 3.38
C PRO A 71 54.42 14.27 2.19
N PHE A 72 54.19 13.37 1.22
CA PHE A 72 54.99 13.26 -0.01
C PHE A 72 54.36 13.97 -1.21
N LYS A 73 53.19 14.59 -1.04
CA LYS A 73 52.48 15.27 -2.12
C LYS A 73 53.28 16.47 -2.67
N GLU A 74 54.10 17.10 -1.82
CA GLU A 74 54.97 18.23 -2.20
C GLU A 74 56.32 17.77 -2.79
N LEU A 75 56.75 16.52 -2.55
CA LEU A 75 57.98 15.95 -3.11
C LEU A 75 57.80 15.40 -4.53
N TYR A 76 56.55 15.13 -4.94
CA TYR A 76 56.25 14.67 -6.30
C TYR A 76 56.21 15.86 -7.27
N LYS A 77 57.37 16.21 -7.84
CA LYS A 77 57.46 17.07 -9.02
C LYS A 77 57.69 16.17 -10.24
N ASN A 78 56.71 16.08 -11.13
CA ASN A 78 56.86 15.31 -12.37
C ASN A 78 58.03 15.91 -13.19
N PRO A 79 59.14 15.17 -13.42
CA PRO A 79 60.32 15.71 -14.11
C PRO A 79 60.12 15.86 -15.62
N PHE A 80 58.96 15.46 -16.16
CA PHE A 80 58.61 15.56 -17.58
C PHE A 80 57.46 16.53 -17.86
N LYS A 81 57.18 17.46 -16.93
CA LYS A 81 56.16 18.50 -17.09
C LYS A 81 56.80 19.87 -17.25
#